data_AF-A0A3D3PKS2-F1
#
_entry.id   AF-A0A3D3PKS2-F1
#
_cell.length_a   1.000
_cell.length_b   1.000
_cell.length_c   1.000
_cell.angle_alpha   90.00
_cell.angle_beta   90.00
_cell.angle_gamma   90.00
#
_symmetry.space_group_name_H-M   'P 1'
#
loop_
_entity.id
_entity.type
_entity.pdbx_description
1 polymer ?
#
loop_
_entity_poly.entity_id
_entity_poly.type
_entity_poly.pdbx_seq_one_letter_code
_entity_poly.pdbx_strand_id
1 'polypeptide(L)' 'MKTTLTPREFGKVGVLLGGRSAEREVSLMSGNGVLKALQSKGVDAHAFDPA' A
#
# COMPACT_ATOMS: atom_id res chain seq x y z
N MET A 1 10.29 -24.63 -9.54
CA MET A 1 10.24 -23.36 -8.76
C MET A 1 9.21 -22.44 -9.40
N LYS A 2 8.25 -21.90 -8.65
CA LYS A 2 7.38 -20.81 -9.14
C LYS A 2 8.19 -19.51 -9.06
N THR A 3 8.46 -18.88 -10.19
CA THR A 3 9.30 -17.66 -10.28
C THR A 3 8.48 -16.37 -10.40
N THR A 4 7.15 -16.46 -10.47
CA THR A 4 6.25 -15.30 -10.61
C THR A 4 5.09 -15.41 -9.63
N LEU A 5 4.90 -14.37 -8.81
CA LEU A 5 3.72 -14.21 -7.95
C LEU A 5 2.60 -13.52 -8.73
N THR A 6 1.39 -14.03 -8.57
CA THR A 6 0.16 -13.39 -9.03
C THR A 6 -0.37 -12.43 -7.96
N PRO A 7 -1.10 -11.37 -8.33
CA PRO A 7 -1.61 -10.38 -7.37
C PRO A 7 -2.46 -10.98 -6.22
N ARG A 8 -3.17 -12.09 -6.49
CA ARG A 8 -3.98 -12.79 -5.48
C ARG A 8 -3.15 -13.49 -4.41
N GLU A 9 -1.91 -13.88 -4.72
CA GLU A 9 -1.03 -14.57 -3.76
C GLU A 9 -0.55 -13.65 -2.63
N PHE A 10 -0.73 -12.32 -2.76
CA PHE A 10 -0.46 -11.36 -1.66
C PHE A 10 -1.56 -11.32 -0.59
N GLY A 11 -2.76 -11.86 -0.86
CA GLY A 11 -3.90 -11.73 0.05
C GLY A 11 -4.31 -10.27 0.29
N LYS A 12 -4.74 -9.95 1.50
CA LYS A 12 -5.09 -8.58 1.92
C LYS A 12 -3.84 -7.82 2.32
N VAL A 13 -3.58 -6.69 1.66
CA VAL A 13 -2.39 -5.86 1.88
C VAL A 13 -2.79 -4.53 2.52
N GLY A 14 -2.18 -4.21 3.67
CA GLY A 14 -2.27 -2.88 4.28
C GLY A 14 -1.13 -1.99 3.81
N VAL A 15 -1.44 -0.82 3.25
CA VAL A 15 -0.48 0.23 2.91
C VAL A 15 -0.44 1.23 4.05
N LEU A 16 0.63 1.17 4.85
CA LEU A 16 0.83 2.10 5.96
C LEU A 16 1.22 3.47 5.45
N LEU A 17 0.47 4.49 5.86
CA LEU A 17 0.66 5.88 5.46
C LEU A 17 0.14 6.83 6.54
N GLY A 18 0.59 8.07 6.56
CA GLY A 18 0.20 9.05 7.57
C GLY A 18 1.07 8.99 8.82
N GLY A 19 0.50 8.60 9.95
CA GLY A 19 1.17 8.65 11.25
C GLY A 19 1.14 10.04 11.91
N ARG A 20 1.86 10.18 13.03
CA ARG A 20 1.89 11.39 13.90
C ARG A 20 3.14 12.26 13.71
N SER A 21 3.97 11.95 12.71
CA SER A 21 5.20 12.72 12.38
C SER A 21 4.87 14.08 11.78
N ALA A 22 5.83 15.01 11.83
CA ALA A 22 5.80 16.26 11.06
C ALA A 22 5.77 16.01 9.54
N GLU A 23 6.19 14.83 9.08
CA GLU A 23 6.20 14.42 7.67
C GLU A 23 4.88 13.80 7.20
N ARG A 24 3.81 13.87 8.02
CA ARG A 24 2.52 13.22 7.75
C ARG A 24 2.02 13.44 6.32
N GLU A 25 2.03 14.68 5.84
CA GLU A 25 1.52 15.00 4.50
C GLU A 25 2.33 14.31 3.38
N VAL A 26 3.64 14.19 3.56
CA VAL A 26 4.53 13.47 2.63
C VAL A 26 4.25 11.97 2.66
N SER A 27 4.02 11.40 3.86
CA SER A 27 3.63 10.00 4.02
C SER A 27 2.26 9.71 3.36
N LEU A 28 1.29 10.61 3.52
CA LEU A 28 -0.02 10.50 2.85
C LEU A 28 0.11 10.56 1.33
N MET A 29 0.89 11.51 0.80
CA MET A 29 1.08 11.67 -0.64
C MET A 29 1.74 10.43 -1.26
N SER A 30 2.86 9.99 -0.69
CA SER A 30 3.61 8.82 -1.19
C SER A 30 2.83 7.51 -1.00
N GLY A 31 2.22 7.31 0.17
CA GLY A 31 1.40 6.14 0.47
C GLY A 31 0.20 5.98 -0.45
N ASN A 32 -0.49 7.08 -0.78
CA ASN A 32 -1.58 7.06 -1.77
C ASN A 32 -1.09 6.69 -3.18
N GLY A 33 0.13 7.09 -3.54
CA GLY A 33 0.77 6.68 -4.80
C GLY A 33 1.02 5.17 -4.85
N VAL A 34 1.58 4.61 -3.76
CA VAL A 34 1.83 3.16 -3.63
C VAL A 34 0.51 2.38 -3.64
N LEU A 35 -0.50 2.84 -2.90
CA LEU A 35 -1.81 2.19 -2.86
C LEU A 35 -2.43 2.09 -4.26
N LYS A 36 -2.47 3.20 -5.01
CA LYS A 36 -2.98 3.23 -6.39
C LYS A 36 -2.18 2.29 -7.30
N ALA A 37 -0.85 2.27 -7.17
CA ALA A 37 -0.01 1.38 -7.96
C ALA A 37 -0.34 -0.10 -7.70
N LEU A 38 -0.47 -0.50 -6.43
CA LEU A 38 -0.83 -1.87 -6.04
C LEU A 38 -2.22 -2.26 -6.56
N GLN A 39 -3.22 -1.39 -6.36
CA GLN A 39 -4.57 -1.59 -6.87
C GLN A 39 -4.60 -1.70 -8.40
N SER A 40 -3.79 -0.90 -9.12
CA SER A 40 -3.68 -0.97 -10.58
C SER A 40 -3.11 -2.31 -11.08
N LYS A 41 -2.34 -3.00 -10.23
CA LYS A 41 -1.79 -4.33 -10.48
C LYS A 41 -2.73 -5.46 -10.03
N GLY A 42 -3.92 -5.14 -9.52
CA GLY A 42 -4.92 -6.12 -9.08
C GLY A 42 -4.67 -6.70 -7.68
N VAL A 43 -3.84 -6.04 -6.86
CA VAL A 43 -3.63 -6.41 -5.46
C VAL A 43 -4.80 -5.89 -4.61
N ASP A 44 -5.28 -6.70 -3.66
CA ASP A 44 -6.29 -6.31 -2.67
C ASP A 44 -5.66 -5.44 -1.56
N ALA A 45 -5.34 -4.18 -1.93
CA ALA A 45 -4.61 -3.24 -1.10
C ALA A 45 -5.53 -2.16 -0.52
N HIS A 46 -5.32 -1.84 0.76
CA HIS A 46 -6.09 -0.85 1.53
C HIS A 46 -5.16 0.13 2.25
N ALA A 47 -5.54 1.41 2.32
CA ALA A 47 -4.86 2.37 3.18
C ALA A 47 -5.04 2.00 4.67
N PHE A 48 -3.97 2.15 5.46
CA PHE A 48 -4.01 2.04 6.91
C PHE A 48 -3.20 3.17 7.53
N ASP A 49 -3.86 4.06 8.27
CA ASP A 49 -3.19 5.12 9.02
C ASP A 49 -3.11 4.73 10.51
N PRO A 50 -1.90 4.56 11.08
CA PRO A 50 -1.71 4.14 12.46
C PRO A 50 -1.81 5.27 13.50
N ALA A 51 -2.04 6.52 13.06
CA ALA A 51 -2.08 7.71 13.93
C ALA A 51 -3.28 7.77 14.88
#